data_AF-A7IA97-F1
#
_entry.id   AF-A7IA97-F1
#
_cell.length_a   1.000
_cell.length_b   1.000
_cell.length_c   1.000
_cell.angle_alpha   90.00
_cell.angle_beta   90.00
_cell.angle_gamma   90.00
#
_symmetry.space_group_name_H-M   'P 1'
#
loop_
_entity.id
_entity.type
_entity.pdbx_description
1 polymer ?
#
loop_
_entity_poly.entity_id
_entity_poly.type
_entity_poly.pdbx_seq_one_letter_code
_entity_poly.pdbx_strand_id
1 'polypeptide(L)' 'MEDAELKSMLADLIWLNAVIATELIQVTENTSAILRKSSPPESCLADHRDLRATALAIAEKYRKDTALARHLGKHQ' A
#
# COMPACT_ATOMS: atom_id res chain seq x y z
N MET A 1 2.72 27.40 13.97
CA MET A 1 2.59 27.42 12.50
C MET A 1 3.52 26.38 11.89
N GLU A 2 4.82 26.41 12.20
CA GLU A 2 5.80 25.36 11.78
C GLU A 2 5.40 23.93 12.15
N ASP A 3 4.91 23.69 13.39
CA ASP A 3 4.51 22.33 13.81
C ASP A 3 3.32 21.78 13.01
N ALA A 4 2.40 22.65 12.57
CA ALA A 4 1.26 22.23 11.76
C ALA A 4 1.68 21.89 10.32
N GLU A 5 2.60 22.67 9.75
CA GLU A 5 3.18 22.42 8.43
C GLU A 5 4.01 21.13 8.44
N LEU A 6 4.86 20.94 9.45
CA LEU A 6 5.64 19.72 9.63
C LEU A 6 4.74 18.48 9.74
N LYS A 7 3.67 18.55 10.55
CA LYS A 7 2.69 17.45 10.66
C LYS A 7 2.00 17.15 9.33
N SER A 8 1.69 18.18 8.54
CA SER A 8 1.12 17.99 7.19
C SER A 8 2.09 17.28 6.27
N MET A 9 3.36 17.72 6.23
CA MET A 9 4.39 17.08 5.41
C MET A 9 4.60 15.61 5.81
N LEU A 10 4.61 15.31 7.10
CA LEU A 10 4.73 13.94 7.60
C LEU A 10 3.52 13.08 7.20
N ALA A 11 2.30 13.62 7.27
CA ALA A 11 1.11 12.92 6.83
C ALA A 11 1.15 12.59 5.32
N ASP A 12 1.62 13.53 4.49
CA ASP A 12 1.82 13.31 3.05
C ASP A 12 2.89 12.26 2.78
N LEU A 13 4.01 12.28 3.53
CA LEU A 13 5.06 11.26 3.43
C LEU A 13 4.55 9.87 3.83
N ILE A 14 3.80 9.77 4.93
CA ILE A 14 3.19 8.50 5.36
C ILE A 14 2.26 7.96 4.28
N TRP A 15 1.42 8.82 3.70
CA TRP A 15 0.52 8.44 2.63
C TRP A 15 1.27 7.96 1.38
N LEU A 16 2.29 8.70 0.94
CA LEU A 16 3.09 8.33 -0.24
C LEU A 16 3.82 7.00 -0.02
N ASN A 17 4.36 6.76 1.19
CA ASN A 17 5.00 5.49 1.52
C ASN A 17 4.01 4.32 1.49
N ALA A 18 2.76 4.52 1.92
CA ALA A 18 1.74 3.49 1.82
C ALA A 18 1.42 3.15 0.35
N VAL A 19 1.31 4.16 -0.53
CA VAL A 19 1.16 3.95 -1.99
C VAL A 19 2.32 3.10 -2.51
N ILE A 20 3.56 3.53 -2.27
CA ILE A 20 4.77 2.84 -2.73
C ILE A 20 4.81 1.39 -2.23
N ALA A 21 4.53 1.16 -0.95
CA ALA A 21 4.50 -0.18 -0.37
C ALA A 21 3.50 -1.08 -1.10
N THR A 22 2.29 -0.56 -1.36
CA THR A 22 1.25 -1.35 -2.03
C THR A 22 1.57 -1.66 -3.49
N GLU A 23 2.21 -0.72 -4.22
CA GLU A 23 2.69 -0.95 -5.58
C GLU A 23 3.83 -1.97 -5.61
N LEU A 24 4.78 -1.90 -4.67
CA LEU A 24 5.89 -2.85 -4.59
C LEU A 24 5.42 -4.27 -4.31
N ILE A 25 4.40 -4.43 -3.47
CA ILE A 25 3.76 -5.74 -3.25
C ILE A 25 3.19 -6.27 -4.58
N GLN A 26 2.49 -5.44 -5.35
CA GLN A 26 1.93 -5.84 -6.65
C GLN A 26 3.01 -6.21 -7.66
N VAL A 27 4.07 -5.40 -7.77
CA VAL A 27 5.23 -5.68 -8.64
C VAL A 27 5.89 -7.00 -8.24
N THR A 28 5.98 -7.28 -6.95
CA THR A 28 6.55 -8.52 -6.41
C THR A 28 5.69 -9.73 -6.78
N GLU A 29 4.37 -9.64 -6.64
CA GLU A 29 3.43 -10.69 -7.07
C GLU A 29 3.52 -10.95 -8.57
N ASN A 30 3.50 -9.89 -9.37
CA ASN A 30 3.59 -10.00 -10.83
C ASN A 30 4.91 -10.63 -11.26
N THR A 31 6.02 -10.21 -10.65
CA THR A 31 7.36 -10.75 -10.95
C THR A 31 7.46 -12.23 -10.55
N SER A 32 6.97 -12.59 -9.36
CA SER A 32 6.88 -13.99 -8.91
C SER A 32 6.07 -14.84 -9.88
N ALA A 33 4.93 -14.32 -10.35
CA ALA A 33 4.06 -15.02 -11.28
C ALA A 33 4.73 -15.29 -12.63
N ILE A 34 5.42 -14.28 -13.18
CA ILE A 34 6.18 -14.39 -14.44
C ILE A 34 7.28 -15.45 -14.32
N LEU A 35 8.06 -15.41 -13.24
CA LEU A 35 9.17 -16.35 -13.03
C LEU A 35 8.68 -17.80 -12.85
N ARG A 36 7.54 -17.98 -12.17
CA ARG A 36 6.95 -19.30 -11.91
C ARG A 36 6.12 -19.82 -13.09
N LYS A 37 5.70 -18.94 -14.02
CA LYS A 37 4.69 -19.21 -15.05
C LYS A 37 3.38 -19.73 -14.44
N SER A 38 3.06 -19.29 -13.23
CA SER A 38 1.88 -19.66 -12.46
C SER A 38 1.55 -18.52 -11.49
N SER A 39 0.37 -18.55 -10.87
CA SER A 39 0.07 -17.63 -9.78
C SER A 39 1.09 -17.75 -8.63
N PRO A 40 1.35 -16.67 -7.87
CA PRO A 40 2.11 -16.75 -6.63
C PRO A 40 1.46 -17.74 -5.65
N PRO A 41 2.24 -18.33 -4.72
CA PRO A 41 1.68 -19.20 -3.70
C PRO A 41 0.57 -18.50 -2.90
N GLU A 42 -0.50 -19.23 -2.59
CA GLU A 42 -1.65 -18.66 -1.86
C GLU A 42 -1.24 -18.06 -0.51
N SER A 43 -0.27 -18.67 0.17
CA SER A 43 0.28 -18.13 1.42
C SER A 43 0.90 -16.74 1.23
N CYS A 44 1.61 -16.52 0.11
CA CYS A 44 2.17 -15.19 -0.20
C CYS A 44 1.06 -14.18 -0.49
N LEU A 45 0.02 -14.57 -1.22
CA LEU A 45 -1.11 -13.69 -1.54
C LEU A 45 -1.89 -13.29 -0.27
N ALA A 46 -2.04 -14.21 0.69
CA ALA A 46 -2.64 -13.93 1.99
C ALA A 46 -1.79 -12.91 2.78
N ASP A 47 -0.49 -13.16 2.94
CA ASP A 47 0.42 -12.27 3.65
C ASP A 47 0.44 -10.87 3.01
N HIS A 48 0.48 -10.80 1.68
CA HIS A 48 0.47 -9.55 0.95
C HIS A 48 -0.83 -8.78 1.08
N ARG A 49 -1.98 -9.47 1.21
CA ARG A 49 -3.27 -8.83 1.48
C ARG A 49 -3.26 -8.16 2.85
N ASP A 50 -2.72 -8.83 3.86
CA ASP A 50 -2.61 -8.30 5.22
C ASP A 50 -1.65 -7.11 5.29
N LEU A 51 -0.54 -7.16 4.55
CA LEU A 51 0.40 -6.04 4.42
C LEU A 51 -0.24 -4.83 3.74
N ARG A 52 -0.99 -5.03 2.65
CA ARG A 52 -1.74 -3.93 1.99
C ARG A 52 -2.77 -3.31 2.93
N ALA A 53 -3.53 -4.14 3.66
CA ALA A 53 -4.51 -3.67 4.64
C ALA A 53 -3.84 -2.85 5.76
N THR A 54 -2.68 -3.30 6.24
CA THR A 54 -1.89 -2.58 7.24
C THR A 54 -1.39 -1.24 6.73
N ALA A 55 -0.85 -1.19 5.50
CA ALA A 55 -0.38 0.04 4.87
C ALA A 55 -1.52 1.06 4.71
N LEU A 56 -2.71 0.59 4.29
CA LEU A 56 -3.90 1.43 4.18
C LEU A 56 -4.32 1.99 5.55
N ALA A 57 -4.39 1.14 6.58
CA ALA A 57 -4.75 1.55 7.92
C ALA A 57 -3.76 2.57 8.53
N ILE A 58 -2.46 2.48 8.19
CA ILE A 58 -1.46 3.49 8.57
C ILE A 58 -1.76 4.82 7.86
N ALA A 59 -1.98 4.80 6.54
CA ALA A 59 -2.25 6.01 5.77
C ALA A 59 -3.54 6.71 6.23
N GLU A 60 -4.61 5.96 6.48
CA GLU A 60 -5.92 6.51 6.87
C GLU A 60 -5.92 7.19 8.24
N LYS A 61 -5.05 6.77 9.16
CA LYS A 61 -4.87 7.43 10.46
C LYS A 61 -4.45 8.89 10.33
N TYR A 62 -3.64 9.21 9.33
CA TYR A 62 -3.04 10.53 9.15
C TYR A 62 -3.64 11.32 7.99
N ARG A 63 -4.28 10.63 7.03
CA ARG A 63 -4.96 11.25 5.89
C ARG A 63 -6.21 10.45 5.54
N LYS A 64 -7.38 10.98 5.90
CA LYS A 64 -8.69 10.37 5.63
C LYS A 64 -9.12 10.58 4.16
N ASP A 65 -10.00 9.71 3.67
CA ASP A 65 -10.66 9.82 2.35
C ASP A 65 -9.71 9.93 1.15
N THR A 66 -8.58 9.23 1.22
CA THR A 66 -7.59 9.30 0.15
C THR A 66 -7.96 8.41 -1.04
N ALA A 67 -7.41 8.75 -2.21
CA ALA A 67 -7.56 7.93 -3.40
C ALA A 67 -6.93 6.53 -3.25
N LEU A 68 -6.09 6.29 -2.23
CA LEU A 68 -5.40 5.01 -1.99
C LEU A 68 -6.40 3.88 -1.70
N ALA A 69 -7.44 4.12 -0.89
CA ALA A 69 -8.48 3.11 -0.63
C ALA A 69 -9.21 2.71 -1.93
N ARG A 70 -9.57 3.70 -2.76
CA ARG A 70 -10.18 3.46 -4.08
C ARG A 70 -9.23 2.77 -5.05
N HIS A 71 -7.95 3.10 -4.99
CA HIS A 71 -6.90 2.54 -5.84
C HIS A 71 -6.70 1.06 -5.54
N LEU A 72 -6.54 0.70 -4.25
CA LEU A 72 -6.43 -0.69 -3.81
C LEU A 72 -7.65 -1.55 -4.18
N GLY A 73 -8.85 -0.99 -4.13
CA GLY A 73 -10.07 -1.68 -4.54
C GLY A 73 -10.15 -2.04 -6.03
N LYS A 74 -9.31 -1.43 -6.89
CA LYS A 74 -9.20 -1.79 -8.31
C LYS A 74 -8.18 -2.91 -8.57
N HIS A 75 -7.40 -3.28 -7.56
CA HIS A 75 -6.34 -4.29 -7.64
C HIS A 75 -6.71 -5.62 -6.96
N GLN A 76 -7.89 -5.70 -6.32
CA GLN A 76 -8.50 -6.97 -5.89
C GLN A 76 -9.33 -7.56 -7.03
#